data_AF-A0A124FTT8-F1
#
_entry.id   AF-A0A124FTT8-F1
#
_cell.length_a   1.000
_cell.length_b   1.000
_cell.length_c   1.000
_cell.angle_alpha   90.00
_cell.angle_beta   90.00
_cell.angle_gamma   90.00
#
_symmetry.space_group_name_H-M   'P 1'
#
loop_
_entity.id
_entity.type
_entity.pdbx_description
1 polymer ?
#
loop_
_entity_poly.entity_id
_entity_poly.type
_entity_poly.pdbx_seq_one_letter_code
_entity_poly.pdbx_strand_id
1 'polypeptide(L)' 'GIHVKEGIVANNMLPFGTKIKIPEYFGDKVFIVEDRMNYRKGPYWVDIWFTTTQEAEDFGIREAYIEILEI' A
#
# COMPACT_ATOMS: atom_id res chain seq x y z
N GLY A 1 15.79 2.52 -15.87
CA GLY A 1 14.51 2.95 -15.28
C GLY A 1 14.12 1.90 -14.27
N ILE A 2 13.66 2.30 -13.09
CA ILE A 2 13.12 1.35 -12.12
C ILE A 2 11.70 1.04 -12.61
N HIS A 3 11.49 -0.18 -13.09
CA HIS A 3 10.16 -0.64 -13.47
C HIS A 3 9.28 -0.61 -12.22
N VAL A 4 8.12 0.05 -12.31
CA VAL A 4 7.11 0.02 -11.24
C VAL A 4 6.76 -1.45 -11.01
N LYS A 5 7.16 -1.98 -9.86
CA LYS A 5 6.88 -3.37 -9.50
C LYS A 5 5.52 -3.41 -8.83
N GLU A 6 4.68 -4.35 -9.27
CA GLU A 6 3.45 -4.66 -8.57
C GLU A 6 3.75 -4.97 -7.10
N GLY A 7 2.98 -4.39 -6.18
CA GLY A 7 3.19 -4.59 -4.73
C GLY A 7 3.89 -3.42 -4.02
N ILE A 8 4.00 -2.25 -4.62
CA ILE A 8 4.47 -1.04 -3.91
C ILE A 8 3.30 -0.32 -3.26
N VAL A 9 3.51 0.16 -2.04
CA VAL A 9 2.55 1.01 -1.31
C VAL A 9 3.21 2.27 -0.77
N ALA A 10 2.40 3.31 -0.59
CA ALA A 10 2.79 4.52 0.12
C ALA A 10 2.19 4.55 1.52
N ASN A 11 3.01 4.86 2.52
CA ASN A 11 2.54 5.03 3.91
C ASN A 11 3.45 6.02 4.65
N ASN A 12 2.91 6.82 5.56
CA ASN A 12 3.67 7.84 6.29
C ASN A 12 4.22 7.38 7.66
N MET A 13 3.77 6.22 8.16
CA MET A 13 4.10 5.72 9.50
C MET A 13 5.20 4.66 9.48
N LEU A 14 5.12 3.71 8.55
CA LEU A 14 5.99 2.55 8.45
C LEU A 14 7.31 2.90 7.76
N PRO A 15 8.45 2.35 8.20
CA PRO A 15 9.73 2.49 7.50
C PRO A 15 9.67 2.05 6.04
N PHE A 16 10.61 2.56 5.23
CA PHE A 16 10.76 2.06 3.87
C PHE A 16 11.33 0.63 3.91
N GLY A 17 10.83 -0.24 3.03
CA GLY A 17 11.18 -1.66 3.01
C GLY A 17 10.29 -2.54 3.89
N THR A 18 9.43 -1.93 4.73
CA THR A 18 8.46 -2.68 5.53
C THR A 18 7.52 -3.47 4.62
N LYS A 19 7.36 -4.76 4.92
CA LYS A 19 6.48 -5.67 4.19
C LYS A 19 5.15 -5.79 4.91
N ILE A 20 4.07 -5.56 4.19
CA ILE A 20 2.71 -5.66 4.70
C ILE A 20 1.85 -6.59 3.85
N LYS A 21 0.80 -7.16 4.44
CA LYS A 21 -0.26 -7.89 3.74
C LYS A 21 -1.61 -7.28 4.08
N ILE A 22 -2.53 -7.41 3.13
CA ILE A 22 -3.93 -6.99 3.27
C ILE A 22 -4.80 -8.19 2.87
N PRO A 23 -4.98 -9.17 3.78
CA PRO A 23 -5.59 -10.46 3.44
C PRO A 23 -7.03 -10.34 2.93
N GLU A 24 -7.79 -9.40 3.47
CA GLU A 24 -9.21 -9.20 3.13
C GLU A 24 -9.45 -8.87 1.66
N TYR A 25 -8.54 -8.11 1.04
CA TYR A 25 -8.69 -7.63 -0.33
C TYR A 25 -7.71 -8.26 -1.32
N PHE A 26 -6.51 -8.63 -0.86
CA PHE A 26 -5.45 -9.11 -1.74
C PHE A 26 -4.91 -10.50 -1.34
N GLY A 27 -5.55 -11.17 -0.37
CA GLY A 27 -5.16 -12.50 0.09
C GLY A 27 -3.69 -12.54 0.53
N ASP A 28 -2.90 -13.40 -0.12
CA ASP A 28 -1.49 -13.60 0.23
C ASP A 28 -0.51 -12.59 -0.39
N LYS A 29 -1.02 -11.57 -1.10
CA LYS A 29 -0.17 -10.56 -1.74
C LYS A 29 0.59 -9.75 -0.71
N VAL A 30 1.92 -9.74 -0.84
CA VAL A 30 2.82 -8.93 -0.03
C VAL A 30 3.08 -7.61 -0.73
N PHE A 31 2.96 -6.53 0.03
CA PHE A 31 3.28 -5.19 -0.40
C PHE A 31 4.51 -4.66 0.36
N ILE A 32 5.26 -3.79 -0.28
CA ILE A 32 6.47 -3.17 0.26
C ILE A 32 6.27 -1.66 0.29
N VAL A 33 6.56 -1.04 1.43
CA VAL A 33 6.52 0.41 1.57
C VAL A 33 7.74 1.00 0.87
N GLU A 34 7.57 1.55 -0.33
CA GLU A 34 8.63 2.23 -1.08
C GLU A 34 8.35 3.72 -1.33
N ASP A 35 7.16 4.22 -0.98
CA ASP A 35 6.78 5.62 -1.19
C ASP A 35 6.11 6.27 0.05
N ARG A 36 5.96 7.60 0.02
CA ARG A 36 5.30 8.41 1.05
C ARG A 36 4.12 9.17 0.49
N MET A 37 3.10 9.29 1.32
CA MET A 37 1.96 10.14 1.03
C MET A 37 2.27 11.59 1.41
N ASN A 38 1.42 12.52 0.96
CA ASN A 38 1.50 13.91 1.42
C ASN A 38 1.47 13.99 2.96
N TYR A 39 2.25 14.89 3.56
CA TYR A 39 2.37 15.08 5.01
C TYR A 39 1.03 15.32 5.74
N ARG A 40 -0.01 15.77 5.03
CA ARG A 40 -1.36 15.98 5.60
C ARG A 40 -2.13 14.68 5.84
N LYS A 41 -1.68 13.57 5.25
CA LYS A 41 -2.33 12.25 5.40
C LYS A 41 -1.85 11.61 6.70
N GLY A 42 -2.82 11.13 7.49
CA GLY A 42 -2.56 10.51 8.78
C GLY A 42 -1.76 9.20 8.67
N PRO A 43 -1.24 8.69 9.80
CA PRO A 43 -0.35 7.53 9.83
C PRO A 43 -1.00 6.22 9.37
N TYR A 44 -2.32 6.10 9.51
CA TYR A 44 -3.10 4.90 9.19
C TYR A 44 -3.58 4.83 7.74
N TRP A 45 -3.18 5.79 6.90
CA TRP A 45 -3.49 5.76 5.47
C TRP A 45 -2.43 4.96 4.72
N VAL A 46 -2.86 4.01 3.89
CA VAL A 46 -2.01 3.26 2.97
C VAL A 46 -2.55 3.48 1.57
N ASP A 47 -1.71 3.98 0.67
CA ASP A 47 -2.02 4.12 -0.74
C ASP A 47 -1.45 2.92 -1.50
N ILE A 48 -2.30 2.21 -2.23
CA ILE A 48 -1.91 1.03 -3.00
C ILE A 48 -1.80 1.46 -4.44
N TRP A 49 -0.65 1.18 -5.06
CA TRP A 49 -0.49 1.47 -6.47
C TRP A 49 -1.32 0.50 -7.33
N PHE A 50 -2.12 1.06 -8.24
CA PHE A 50 -2.90 0.34 -9.25
C PHE A 50 -2.40 0.70 -10.65
N THR A 51 -2.61 -0.21 -11.61
CA THR A 51 -2.12 -0.01 -12.98
C THR A 51 -2.94 1.00 -13.77
N THR A 52 -4.24 1.10 -13.45
CA THR A 52 -5.17 2.03 -14.10
C THR A 52 -5.96 2.83 -13.07
N THR A 53 -6.38 4.04 -13.45
CA THR A 53 -7.25 4.88 -12.62
C THR A 53 -8.60 4.21 -12.33
N GLN A 54 -9.15 3.46 -13.30
CA GLN A 54 -10.42 2.77 -13.13
C GLN A 54 -10.36 1.71 -12.02
N GLU A 55 -9.28 0.92 -11.96
CA GLU A 55 -9.08 -0.05 -10.88
C GLU A 55 -9.04 0.63 -9.50
N ALA A 56 -8.37 1.79 -9.41
CA ALA A 56 -8.30 2.56 -8.18
C ALA A 56 -9.67 3.14 -7.76
N GLU A 57 -10.47 3.61 -8.73
CA GLU A 57 -11.83 4.11 -8.48
C GLU A 57 -12.78 2.99 -8.05
N ASP A 58 -12.71 1.83 -8.70
CA ASP A 58 -13.55 0.66 -8.39
C ASP A 58 -13.22 0.09 -6.99
N PHE A 59 -11.94 0.12 -6.60
CA PHE A 59 -11.52 -0.27 -5.26
C PHE A 59 -12.02 0.72 -4.19
N GLY A 60 -11.79 2.01 -4.42
CA GLY A 60 -12.18 3.10 -3.53
C GLY A 60 -11.44 3.11 -2.20
N ILE A 61 -11.96 3.86 -1.22
CA ILE A 61 -11.41 3.89 0.14
C ILE A 61 -12.02 2.75 0.94
N ARG A 62 -11.16 1.91 1.51
CA ARG A 62 -11.56 0.75 2.32
C ARG A 62 -10.79 0.73 3.64
N GLU A 63 -11.47 0.31 4.69
CA GLU A 63 -10.84 -0.05 5.95
C GLU A 63 -10.58 -1.56 5.93
N ALA A 64 -9.35 -1.97 6.25
CA ALA A 64 -8.95 -3.37 6.33
C ALA A 64 -7.89 -3.54 7.40
N TYR A 65 -7.78 -4.76 7.92
CA TYR A 65 -6.66 -5.14 8.76
C TYR A 65 -5.40 -5.36 7.93
N ILE A 66 -4.31 -4.71 8.36
CA ILE A 66 -3.00 -4.82 7.74
C ILE A 66 -2.11 -5.68 8.64
N GLU A 67 -1.55 -6.73 8.07
CA GLU A 67 -0.55 -7.56 8.74
C GLU A 67 0.84 -7.06 8.39
N ILE A 68 1.66 -6.75 9.40
CA ILE A 68 3.07 -6.37 9.20
C ILE A 68 3.91 -7.63 9.31
N LEU A 69 4.63 -7.98 8.24
CA LEU A 69 5.46 -9.17 8.18
C LEU A 69 6.91 -8.90 8.59
N GLU A 70 7.46 -7.77 8.15
CA GLU A 70 8.86 -7.39 8.35
C GLU A 70 8.97 -5.85 8.35
N ILE A 71 9.78 -5.27 9.24
CA ILE A 71 9.96 -3.82 9.38
C ILE A 71 11.32 -3.39 8.85
#